data_AF-A0A0R2HHF5-F1
#
_entry.id   AF-A0A0R2HHF5-F1
#
_cell.length_a   1.000
_cell.length_b   1.000
_cell.length_c   1.000
_cell.angle_alpha   90.00
_cell.angle_beta   90.00
_cell.angle_gamma   90.00
#
_symmetry.space_group_name_H-M   'P 1'
#
loop_
_entity.id
_entity.type
_entity.pdbx_description
1 polymer ?
#
loop_
_entity_poly.entity_id
_entity_poly.type
_entity_poly.pdbx_seq_one_letter_code
_entity_poly.pdbx_strand_id
1 'polypeptide(L)'
;MLYQYPALAKINETGKSIEVSNQSVIQSLPGLNGVDYFVKHKNHHDYYAFVDNGKQGGAVVHTDNYSDLGFVLIETPLSDFYLDINPETNLSEMYDGAGIVTDFTDAVEEDEIKTMWTKFTNSSDEDLENSDVYKELDKYVSQYLELDEETERKVNLSIIRVAILRLSQDSVEE
;
A
#
# COMPACT_ATOMS: atom_id res chain seq x y z
N MET A 1 10.71 7.81 -15.34
CA MET A 1 10.17 9.17 -15.11
C MET A 1 9.87 9.26 -13.64
N LEU A 2 10.39 10.29 -12.98
CA LEU A 2 10.33 10.41 -11.53
C LEU A 2 9.08 11.15 -11.07
N TYR A 3 8.31 10.51 -10.18
CA TYR A 3 7.14 11.08 -9.52
C TYR A 3 7.40 11.16 -8.02
N GLN A 4 7.70 12.37 -7.54
CA GLN A 4 7.99 12.62 -6.13
C GLN A 4 6.71 12.69 -5.29
N TYR A 5 6.81 12.38 -4.01
CA TYR A 5 5.69 12.41 -3.07
C TYR A 5 4.81 13.67 -3.14
N PRO A 6 5.32 14.93 -3.24
CA PRO A 6 4.44 16.10 -3.34
C PRO A 6 3.50 16.06 -4.55
N ALA A 7 3.91 15.45 -5.66
CA ALA A 7 3.05 15.25 -6.83
C ALA A 7 2.04 14.11 -6.59
N LEU A 8 2.47 13.03 -5.94
CA LEU A 8 1.63 11.87 -5.61
C LEU A 8 0.56 12.23 -4.57
N ALA A 9 0.93 12.92 -3.49
CA ALA A 9 0.01 13.38 -2.45
C ALA A 9 -1.09 14.30 -2.99
N LYS A 10 -0.76 15.11 -4.01
CA LYS A 10 -1.73 15.98 -4.68
C LYS A 10 -2.84 15.23 -5.40
N ILE A 11 -2.61 13.96 -5.77
CA ILE A 11 -3.65 13.10 -6.35
C ILE A 11 -4.75 12.86 -5.30
N ASN A 12 -4.38 12.61 -4.05
CA ASN A 12 -5.34 12.41 -2.94
C ASN A 12 -6.11 13.69 -2.58
N GLU A 13 -5.47 14.86 -2.70
CA GLU A 13 -6.13 16.15 -2.47
C GLU A 13 -7.11 16.53 -3.59
N THR A 14 -6.75 16.23 -4.84
CA THR A 14 -7.47 16.75 -6.01
C THR A 14 -8.36 15.73 -6.71
N GLY A 15 -8.17 14.45 -6.43
CA GLY A 15 -8.78 13.33 -7.16
C GLY A 15 -8.33 13.23 -8.62
N LYS A 16 -7.29 13.99 -9.03
CA LYS A 16 -6.82 14.02 -10.42
C LYS A 16 -5.70 13.03 -10.60
N SER A 17 -5.92 12.05 -11.47
CA SER A 17 -4.90 11.09 -11.88
C SER A 17 -3.82 11.72 -12.75
N ILE A 18 -2.67 11.05 -12.80
CA ILE A 18 -1.55 11.37 -13.68
C ILE A 18 -1.46 10.27 -14.73
N GLU A 19 -1.68 10.61 -15.99
CA GLU A 19 -1.41 9.71 -17.10
C GLU A 19 0.11 9.58 -17.29
N VAL A 20 0.63 8.35 -17.15
CA VAL A 20 2.06 8.03 -17.36
C VAL A 20 2.29 7.67 -18.83
N SER A 21 1.38 6.88 -19.38
CA SER A 21 1.31 6.52 -20.80
C SER A 21 -0.14 6.26 -21.20
N ASN A 22 -0.39 5.99 -22.49
CA ASN A 22 -1.70 5.54 -22.94
C ASN A 22 -2.14 4.21 -22.26
N GLN A 23 -1.20 3.42 -21.75
CA GLN A 23 -1.42 2.13 -21.09
C GLN A 23 -1.30 2.16 -19.57
N SER A 24 -0.98 3.30 -18.95
CA SER A 24 -0.74 3.35 -17.51
C SER A 24 -1.07 4.70 -16.87
N VAL A 25 -1.51 4.64 -15.61
CA VAL A 25 -2.01 5.81 -14.87
C VAL A 25 -1.67 5.67 -13.39
N ILE A 26 -1.31 6.79 -12.76
CA ILE A 26 -1.25 6.91 -11.30
C ILE A 26 -2.55 7.57 -10.84
N GLN A 27 -3.28 6.91 -9.97
CA GLN A 27 -4.58 7.39 -9.46
C GLN A 27 -4.67 7.27 -7.94
N SER A 28 -5.70 7.85 -7.35
CA SER A 28 -5.92 7.79 -5.90
C SER A 28 -6.21 6.36 -5.46
N LEU A 29 -5.57 5.91 -4.39
CA LEU A 29 -5.87 4.62 -3.78
C LEU A 29 -7.23 4.68 -3.06
N PRO A 30 -8.23 3.84 -3.41
CA PRO A 30 -9.56 3.95 -2.81
C PRO A 30 -9.55 3.77 -1.29
N GLY A 31 -10.13 4.72 -0.55
CA GLY A 31 -10.30 4.65 0.90
C GLY A 31 -9.01 4.81 1.72
N LEU A 32 -7.88 5.08 1.08
CA LEU A 32 -6.58 5.24 1.72
C LEU A 32 -5.88 6.51 1.25
N ASN A 33 -5.01 7.05 2.08
CA ASN A 33 -4.05 8.06 1.63
C ASN A 33 -2.91 7.36 0.89
N GLY A 34 -3.00 7.27 -0.42
CA GLY A 34 -2.03 6.51 -1.23
C GLY A 34 -2.26 6.67 -2.71
N VAL A 35 -1.44 6.00 -3.52
CA VAL A 35 -1.65 5.93 -4.96
C VAL A 35 -1.71 4.48 -5.44
N ASP A 36 -2.48 4.28 -6.50
CA ASP A 36 -2.51 3.07 -7.31
C ASP A 36 -1.85 3.40 -8.65
N TYR A 37 -0.76 2.71 -8.97
CA TYR A 37 -0.20 2.72 -10.30
C TYR A 37 -0.76 1.54 -11.10
N PHE A 38 -1.68 1.86 -12.01
CA PHE A 38 -2.44 0.89 -12.78
C PHE A 38 -1.91 0.76 -14.21
N VAL A 39 -1.59 -0.47 -14.62
CA VAL A 39 -1.15 -0.84 -15.96
C VAL A 39 -2.26 -1.63 -16.66
N LYS A 40 -2.98 -0.94 -17.56
CA LYS A 40 -4.23 -1.38 -18.17
C LYS A 40 -4.14 -2.73 -18.88
N HIS A 41 -3.12 -2.90 -19.74
CA HIS A 41 -3.00 -4.09 -20.59
C HIS A 41 -2.63 -5.36 -19.82
N LYS A 42 -2.15 -5.23 -18.59
CA LYS A 42 -1.83 -6.35 -17.70
C LYS A 42 -2.87 -6.54 -16.59
N ASN A 43 -3.87 -5.67 -16.52
CA ASN A 43 -4.76 -5.53 -15.37
C ASN A 43 -3.97 -5.50 -14.04
N HIS A 44 -2.85 -4.79 -14.03
CA HIS A 44 -1.88 -4.87 -12.93
C HIS A 44 -1.89 -3.57 -12.12
N HIS A 45 -1.94 -3.72 -10.81
CA HIS A 45 -2.02 -2.62 -9.85
C HIS A 45 -0.86 -2.69 -8.88
N ASP A 46 -0.09 -1.61 -8.79
CA ASP A 46 0.90 -1.40 -7.74
C ASP A 46 0.35 -0.40 -6.72
N TYR A 47 0.04 -0.89 -5.53
CA TYR A 47 -0.52 -0.06 -4.46
C TYR A 47 0.59 0.51 -3.57
N TYR A 48 0.46 1.80 -3.23
CA TYR A 48 1.36 2.51 -2.32
C TYR A 48 0.52 3.31 -1.33
N ALA A 49 0.40 2.86 -0.08
CA ALA A 49 -0.26 3.61 0.98
C ALA A 49 0.77 4.43 1.78
N PHE A 50 0.47 5.70 2.02
CA PHE A 50 1.33 6.67 2.70
C PHE A 50 0.85 6.93 4.13
N VAL A 51 1.66 6.53 5.09
CA VAL A 51 1.46 6.80 6.52
C VAL A 51 2.45 7.88 6.95
N ASP A 52 1.94 9.06 7.30
CA ASP A 52 2.77 10.17 7.82
C ASP A 52 2.97 10.00 9.33
N ASN A 53 4.24 9.95 9.76
CA ASN A 53 4.66 9.92 11.16
C ASN A 53 5.46 11.18 11.55
N GLY A 54 5.19 12.30 10.86
CA GLY A 54 5.75 13.61 11.17
C GLY A 54 7.28 13.62 11.16
N LYS A 55 7.89 13.87 12.32
CA LYS A 55 9.36 14.01 12.43
C LYS A 55 10.10 12.68 12.42
N GLN A 56 9.40 11.57 12.65
CA GLN A 56 9.97 10.22 12.58
C GLN A 56 10.03 9.70 11.13
N GLY A 57 9.45 10.45 10.19
CA GLY A 57 9.43 10.11 8.77
C GLY A 57 8.03 9.72 8.33
N GLY A 58 7.94 8.89 7.32
CA GLY A 58 6.72 8.21 6.94
C GLY A 58 6.99 6.77 6.55
N ALA A 59 5.89 6.03 6.46
CA ALA A 59 5.86 4.64 6.08
C ALA A 59 5.14 4.53 4.73
N VAL A 60 5.75 3.81 3.79
CA VAL A 60 5.07 3.39 2.56
C VAL A 60 4.79 1.91 2.67
N VAL A 61 3.52 1.53 2.57
CA VAL A 61 3.07 0.14 2.48
C VAL A 61 2.83 -0.20 1.02
N HIS A 62 3.53 -1.22 0.51
CA HIS A 62 3.44 -1.70 -0.86
C HIS A 62 3.23 -3.21 -0.90
N THR A 63 2.37 -3.70 -1.79
CA THR A 63 2.21 -5.15 -2.05
C THR A 63 3.37 -5.65 -2.87
N ASP A 64 4.18 -6.54 -2.30
CA ASP A 64 5.28 -7.18 -2.99
C ASP A 64 4.75 -8.03 -4.16
N ASN A 65 5.17 -7.65 -5.37
CA ASN A 65 4.83 -8.34 -6.62
C ASN A 65 5.44 -9.74 -6.74
N TYR A 66 6.32 -10.16 -5.82
CA TYR A 66 6.97 -11.47 -5.85
C TYR A 66 6.24 -12.58 -5.07
N SER A 67 5.50 -12.23 -4.02
CA SER A 67 4.91 -13.20 -3.09
C SER A 67 3.38 -13.23 -3.12
N ASP A 68 2.75 -12.52 -4.06
CA ASP A 68 1.29 -12.29 -4.19
C ASP A 68 0.64 -11.58 -2.98
N LEU A 69 1.23 -11.65 -1.78
CA LEU A 69 0.67 -11.19 -0.50
C LEU A 69 1.71 -10.62 0.48
N GLY A 70 2.97 -10.43 0.07
CA GLY A 70 3.98 -9.77 0.89
C GLY A 70 3.73 -8.26 0.97
N PHE A 71 4.17 -7.64 2.06
CA PHE A 71 4.11 -6.19 2.21
C PHE A 71 5.49 -5.66 2.53
N VAL A 72 5.88 -4.61 1.82
CA VAL A 72 7.10 -3.88 2.13
C VAL A 72 6.72 -2.60 2.85
N LEU A 73 7.33 -2.40 4.01
CA LEU A 73 7.31 -1.13 4.72
C LEU A 73 8.62 -0.39 4.48
N ILE A 74 8.54 0.84 3.99
CA ILE A 74 9.70 1.72 3.81
C ILE A 74 9.60 2.86 4.81
N GLU A 75 10.52 2.88 5.79
CA GLU A 75 10.62 3.94 6.79
C GLU A 75 11.56 5.05 6.28
N THR A 76 10.98 6.12 5.73
CA THR A 76 11.71 7.26 5.17
C THR A 76 10.85 8.52 5.25
N PRO A 77 11.40 9.75 5.39
CA PRO A 77 10.61 10.96 5.22
C PRO A 77 9.82 10.91 3.90
N LEU A 78 8.49 11.12 3.95
CA LEU A 78 7.67 11.03 2.74
C LEU A 78 8.16 11.98 1.65
N SER A 79 8.76 13.13 2.01
CA SER A 79 9.38 14.07 1.06
C SER A 79 10.42 13.43 0.14
N ASP A 80 11.04 12.34 0.58
CA ASP A 80 12.16 11.69 -0.09
C ASP A 80 11.68 10.50 -0.95
N PHE A 81 10.42 10.06 -0.75
CA PHE A 81 9.81 9.01 -1.54
C PHE A 81 9.55 9.46 -2.98
N TYR A 82 9.86 8.58 -3.93
CA TYR A 82 9.50 8.74 -5.33
C TYR A 82 9.23 7.38 -6.00
N LEU A 83 8.41 7.42 -7.05
CA LEU A 83 8.26 6.35 -8.03
C LEU A 83 9.07 6.70 -9.28
N ASP A 84 9.94 5.80 -9.73
CA ASP A 84 10.55 5.88 -11.06
C ASP A 84 9.86 4.91 -12.00
N ILE A 85 9.06 5.46 -12.91
CA ILE A 85 8.28 4.65 -13.84
C ILE A 85 8.83 4.82 -15.24
N ASN A 86 9.24 3.72 -15.87
CA ASN A 86 9.59 3.73 -17.28
C ASN A 86 8.30 3.73 -18.13
N PRO A 87 7.96 4.83 -18.83
CA PRO A 87 6.69 4.92 -19.56
C PRO A 87 6.64 4.01 -20.80
N GLU A 88 7.77 3.50 -21.29
CA GLU A 88 7.83 2.59 -22.44
C GLU A 88 7.57 1.14 -22.02
N THR A 89 8.15 0.73 -20.89
CA THR A 89 8.03 -0.66 -20.38
C THR A 89 6.94 -0.82 -19.33
N ASN A 90 6.43 0.28 -18.78
CA ASN A 90 5.53 0.35 -17.63
C ASN A 90 6.10 -0.28 -16.35
N LEU A 91 7.42 -0.47 -16.28
CA LEU A 91 8.09 -0.92 -15.07
C LEU A 91 8.16 0.23 -14.07
N SER A 92 7.65 -0.04 -12.87
CA SER A 92 7.75 0.81 -11.69
C SER A 92 8.94 0.32 -10.85
N GLU A 93 9.85 1.24 -10.54
CA GLU A 93 10.81 1.09 -9.46
C GLU A 93 10.48 2.15 -8.42
N MET A 94 10.80 1.89 -7.15
CA MET A 94 10.63 2.87 -6.08
C MET A 94 11.96 3.09 -5.38
N TYR A 95 12.12 4.26 -4.79
CA TYR A 95 13.26 4.52 -3.91
C TYR A 95 13.15 3.70 -2.63
N ASP A 96 14.10 2.79 -2.43
CA ASP A 96 14.31 2.05 -1.18
C ASP A 96 15.20 2.83 -0.18
N GLY A 97 16.10 3.66 -0.71
CA GLY A 97 16.86 4.67 0.03
C GLY A 97 17.68 4.20 1.21
N ALA A 98 18.14 5.15 2.03
CA ALA A 98 18.80 4.88 3.32
C ALA A 98 17.78 4.64 4.45
N GLY A 99 16.61 4.09 4.10
CA GLY A 99 15.53 3.76 5.03
C GLY A 99 15.64 2.32 5.52
N ILE A 100 14.77 1.97 6.46
CA ILE A 100 14.56 0.57 6.85
C ILE A 100 13.49 0.00 5.92
N VAL A 101 13.83 -1.10 5.27
CA VAL A 101 12.91 -1.89 4.46
C VAL A 101 12.57 -3.14 5.25
N THR A 102 11.34 -3.22 5.72
CA THR A 102 10.84 -4.41 6.43
C THR A 102 9.90 -5.15 5.52
N ASP A 103 10.25 -6.40 5.23
CA ASP A 103 9.43 -7.30 4.43
C ASP A 103 8.56 -8.17 5.34
N PHE A 104 7.26 -8.16 5.09
CA PHE A 104 6.24 -8.93 5.77
C PHE A 104 5.73 -10.07 4.88
N THR A 105 6.63 -10.72 4.12
CA THR A 105 6.39 -12.01 3.48
C THR A 105 5.79 -12.97 4.52
N ASP A 106 4.58 -13.48 4.27
CA ASP A 106 3.83 -14.41 5.11
C ASP A 106 3.14 -13.84 6.36
N ALA A 107 3.03 -12.51 6.52
CA ALA A 107 2.29 -11.95 7.67
C ALA A 107 0.79 -12.28 7.64
N VAL A 108 0.26 -12.65 6.46
CA VAL A 108 -1.15 -12.96 6.27
C VAL A 108 -1.32 -14.02 5.17
N GLU A 109 -2.00 -15.13 5.46
CA GLU A 109 -2.23 -16.19 4.47
C GLU A 109 -3.39 -15.84 3.49
N GLU A 110 -3.34 -16.34 2.25
CA GLU A 110 -4.34 -16.05 1.20
C GLU A 110 -5.78 -16.36 1.64
N ASP A 111 -5.99 -17.45 2.37
CA ASP A 111 -7.30 -17.87 2.87
C ASP A 111 -7.82 -16.94 3.98
N GLU A 112 -6.91 -16.34 4.76
CA GLU A 112 -7.24 -15.33 5.75
C GLU A 112 -7.65 -14.03 5.05
N ILE A 113 -6.96 -13.64 3.98
CA ILE A 113 -7.29 -12.43 3.20
C ILE A 113 -8.60 -12.61 2.43
N LYS A 114 -8.89 -13.80 1.90
CA LYS A 114 -10.21 -14.10 1.31
C LYS A 114 -11.33 -13.96 2.32
N THR A 115 -11.11 -14.47 3.54
CA THR A 115 -12.02 -14.30 4.67
C THR A 115 -12.17 -12.83 5.06
N MET A 116 -11.09 -12.05 5.01
CA MET A 116 -11.12 -10.61 5.24
C MET A 116 -11.94 -9.88 4.18
N TRP A 117 -11.76 -10.22 2.91
CA TRP A 117 -12.52 -9.61 1.84
C TRP A 117 -14.03 -9.90 2.01
N THR A 118 -14.41 -11.14 2.29
CA THR A 118 -15.85 -11.46 2.44
C THR A 118 -16.49 -10.79 3.67
N LYS A 119 -15.73 -10.65 4.77
CA LYS A 119 -16.27 -10.13 6.04
C LYS A 119 -16.10 -8.63 6.23
N PHE A 120 -15.03 -8.05 5.70
CA PHE A 120 -14.56 -6.72 6.08
C PHE A 120 -14.43 -5.72 4.93
N THR A 121 -14.80 -6.08 3.69
CA THR A 121 -14.76 -5.16 2.53
C THR A 121 -15.44 -3.81 2.83
N ASN A 122 -16.55 -3.82 3.58
CA ASN A 122 -17.30 -2.61 3.96
C ASN A 122 -17.19 -2.28 5.45
N SER A 123 -16.29 -2.92 6.19
CA SER A 123 -16.13 -2.68 7.63
C SER A 123 -15.47 -1.34 7.90
N SER A 124 -15.78 -0.75 9.04
CA SER A 124 -15.07 0.44 9.52
C SER A 124 -13.67 0.08 10.05
N ASP A 125 -12.81 1.07 10.22
CA ASP A 125 -11.49 0.84 10.84
C ASP A 125 -11.63 0.34 12.28
N GLU A 126 -12.65 0.80 13.02
CA GLU A 126 -12.95 0.31 14.37
C GLU A 126 -13.33 -1.18 14.38
N ASP A 127 -14.11 -1.63 13.40
CA ASP A 127 -14.45 -3.06 13.26
C ASP A 127 -13.22 -3.89 12.90
N LEU A 128 -12.34 -3.36 12.05
CA LEU A 128 -11.09 -4.02 11.67
C LEU A 128 -10.15 -4.17 12.87
N GLU A 129 -9.96 -3.13 13.67
CA GLU A 129 -9.12 -3.15 14.88
C GLU A 129 -9.55 -4.22 15.90
N ASN A 130 -10.85 -4.47 15.99
CA ASN A 130 -11.39 -5.47 16.91
C ASN A 130 -11.31 -6.92 16.36
N SER A 131 -10.96 -7.09 15.08
CA SER A 131 -10.89 -8.39 14.41
C SER A 131 -9.68 -9.21 14.86
N ASP A 132 -9.77 -10.53 14.68
CA ASP A 132 -8.65 -11.44 14.97
C ASP A 132 -7.49 -11.27 13.98
N VAL A 133 -7.80 -10.87 12.75
CA VAL A 133 -6.82 -10.56 11.71
C VAL A 133 -5.92 -9.40 12.13
N TYR A 134 -6.51 -8.31 12.61
CA TYR A 134 -5.74 -7.16 13.07
C TYR A 134 -4.83 -7.56 14.22
N LYS A 135 -5.34 -8.32 15.20
CA LYS A 135 -4.55 -8.80 16.34
C LYS A 135 -3.42 -9.75 15.94
N GLU A 136 -3.59 -10.51 14.87
CA GLU A 136 -2.54 -11.40 14.36
C GLU A 136 -1.46 -10.61 13.63
N LEU A 137 -1.86 -9.73 12.70
CA LEU A 137 -0.95 -8.83 11.98
C LEU A 137 -0.15 -7.95 12.95
N ASP A 138 -0.82 -7.42 13.97
CA ASP A 138 -0.22 -6.58 14.99
C ASP A 138 0.94 -7.29 15.72
N LYS A 139 0.90 -8.61 15.90
CA LYS A 139 2.03 -9.36 16.50
C LYS A 139 3.29 -9.30 15.64
N TYR A 140 3.13 -9.24 14.32
CA TYR A 140 4.25 -9.16 13.38
C TYR A 140 4.70 -7.71 13.22
N VAL A 141 3.78 -6.76 13.12
CA VAL A 141 4.14 -5.35 12.87
C VAL A 141 4.69 -4.68 14.13
N SER A 142 4.03 -4.83 15.29
CA SER A 142 4.42 -4.15 16.55
C SER A 142 5.71 -4.67 17.20
N GLN A 143 6.17 -5.87 16.84
CA GLN A 143 7.38 -6.45 17.44
C GLN A 143 8.67 -6.04 16.73
N TYR A 144 8.58 -5.63 15.47
CA TYR A 144 9.76 -5.41 14.62
C TYR A 144 9.95 -3.96 14.21
N LEU A 145 8.99 -3.08 14.48
CA LEU A 145 9.04 -1.68 14.10
C LEU A 145 9.21 -0.81 15.36
N GLU A 146 10.16 0.13 15.35
CA GLU A 146 10.32 1.11 16.43
C GLU A 146 9.36 2.30 16.25
N LEU A 147 8.09 2.01 15.91
CA LEU A 147 7.05 2.99 15.64
C LEU A 147 6.22 3.26 16.91
N ASP A 148 5.55 4.41 16.95
CA ASP A 148 4.57 4.69 18.00
C ASP A 148 3.23 3.98 17.71
N GLU A 149 2.44 3.76 18.76
CA GLU A 149 1.15 3.03 18.69
C GLU A 149 0.19 3.58 17.63
N GLU A 150 0.17 4.90 17.39
CA GLU A 150 -0.73 5.50 16.39
C GLU A 150 -0.25 5.17 14.97
N THR A 151 1.05 5.20 14.73
CA THR A 151 1.65 4.87 13.44
C THR A 151 1.55 3.38 13.15
N GLU A 152 1.84 2.50 14.12
CA GLU A 152 1.66 1.05 13.97
C GLU A 152 0.22 0.70 13.61
N ARG A 153 -0.75 1.32 14.29
CA ARG A 153 -2.16 1.16 13.98
C ARG A 153 -2.49 1.55 12.53
N LYS A 154 -1.98 2.67 12.04
CA LYS A 154 -2.17 3.11 10.65
C LYS A 154 -1.52 2.16 9.65
N VAL A 155 -0.34 1.62 9.96
CA VAL A 155 0.35 0.63 9.13
C VAL A 155 -0.48 -0.65 9.05
N ASN A 156 -0.91 -1.21 10.18
CA ASN A 156 -1.75 -2.40 10.24
C ASN A 156 -3.03 -2.25 9.43
N LEU A 157 -3.76 -1.15 9.63
CA LEU A 157 -4.98 -0.85 8.86
C LEU A 157 -4.69 -0.71 7.36
N SER A 158 -3.59 -0.06 6.99
CA SER A 158 -3.20 0.12 5.59
C SER A 158 -2.91 -1.22 4.92
N ILE A 159 -2.16 -2.12 5.57
CA ILE A 159 -1.88 -3.47 5.09
C ILE A 159 -3.19 -4.23 4.81
N ILE A 160 -4.11 -4.28 5.79
CA ILE A 160 -5.39 -4.99 5.64
C ILE A 160 -6.23 -4.40 4.50
N ARG A 161 -6.32 -3.07 4.42
CA ARG A 161 -7.12 -2.38 3.39
C ARG A 161 -6.54 -2.60 1.99
N VAL A 162 -5.22 -2.55 1.84
CA VAL A 162 -4.55 -2.84 0.57
C VAL A 162 -4.74 -4.31 0.17
N ALA A 163 -4.67 -5.24 1.13
CA ALA A 163 -4.92 -6.66 0.89
C ALA A 163 -6.36 -6.93 0.36
N ILE A 164 -7.36 -6.29 0.99
CA ILE A 164 -8.76 -6.35 0.55
C ILE A 164 -8.93 -5.77 -0.86
N LEU A 165 -8.28 -4.62 -1.15
CA LEU A 165 -8.33 -3.99 -2.48
C LEU A 165 -7.74 -4.90 -3.56
N ARG A 166 -6.60 -5.54 -3.29
CA ARG A 166 -5.97 -6.49 -4.22
C ARG A 166 -6.94 -7.61 -4.62
N LEU A 167 -7.55 -8.29 -3.66
CA LEU A 167 -8.51 -9.36 -3.93
C LEU A 167 -9.77 -8.88 -4.66
N SER A 168 -10.23 -7.67 -4.36
CA SER A 168 -11.42 -7.13 -5.03
C SER A 168 -11.24 -6.98 -6.53
N GLN A 169 -10.02 -6.70 -7.01
CA GLN A 169 -9.72 -6.56 -8.43
C GLN A 169 -9.54 -7.91 -9.12
N ASP A 170 -8.96 -8.91 -8.43
CA ASP A 170 -8.79 -10.26 -8.97
C ASP A 170 -10.14 -10.99 -9.09
N SER A 171 -11.09 -10.75 -8.18
CA SER A 171 -12.44 -11.35 -8.19
C SER A 171 -13.38 -10.84 -9.29
N VAL A 172 -12.98 -9.82 -10.06
CA VAL A 172 -13.73 -9.35 -11.25
C VAL A 172 -13.47 -10.25 -12.47
N GLU A 173 -12.51 -11.18 -12.39
CA GLU A 173 -12.14 -12.10 -13.48
C GLU A 173 -12.89 -13.46 -13.51
N GLU A 174 -13.88 -13.71 -12.63
CA GLU A 174 -14.72 -14.92 -12.66
C GLU A 174 -16.11 -14.75 -13.31
#